data_AF-A0A830FMC8-F1
#
_entry.id   AF-A0A830FMC8-F1
#
_cell.length_a   1.000
_cell.length_b   1.000
_cell.length_c   1.000
_cell.angle_alpha   90.00
_cell.angle_beta   90.00
_cell.angle_gamma   90.00
#
_symmetry.space_group_name_H-M   'P 1'
#
loop_
_entity.id
_entity.type
_entity.pdbx_description
1 polymer ?
#
loop_
_entity_poly.entity_id
_entity_poly.type
_entity_poly.pdbx_seq_one_letter_code
_entity_poly.pdbx_strand_id
1 'polypeptide(L)'
;MLFDARTREHLRDAGLTRDDLRRIEDAVAADARETADAVESFFDAHDVVYSDMDLTHAKHDRPEHDVDYCDLFTHSQDIRGFLRFETWGAYVEGARVLRSAEDADRASGRASDTRAARREAEDGNDADATDAPPVLVELSLGATVHDRVRFAASREAL
;
A
#
# COMPACT_ATOMS: atom_id res chain seq x y z
N MET A 1 17.09 9.73 0.38
CA MET A 1 17.31 11.00 1.11
C MET A 1 16.06 11.84 0.94
N LEU A 2 15.23 11.90 1.99
CA LEU A 2 13.89 12.50 1.94
C LEU A 2 13.93 14.02 1.77
N PHE A 3 14.79 14.70 2.53
CA PHE A 3 14.94 16.15 2.46
C PHE A 3 16.27 16.52 1.78
N ASP A 4 16.24 17.46 0.84
CA ASP A 4 17.46 18.06 0.31
C ASP A 4 18.09 19.05 1.32
N ALA A 5 19.27 19.58 1.00
CA ALA A 5 20.00 20.49 1.89
C ALA A 5 19.25 21.80 2.19
N ARG A 6 18.58 22.37 1.18
CA ARG A 6 17.83 23.62 1.30
C ARG A 6 16.57 23.41 2.13
N THR A 7 15.88 22.29 1.94
CA THR A 7 14.73 21.91 2.77
C THR A 7 15.13 21.72 4.23
N ARG A 8 16.25 21.02 4.50
CA ARG A 8 16.73 20.83 5.89
C ARG A 8 17.14 22.13 6.58
N GLU A 9 17.66 23.11 5.84
CA GLU A 9 17.97 24.44 6.39
C GLU A 9 16.70 25.12 6.90
N HIS A 10 15.67 25.23 6.06
CA HIS A 10 14.39 25.83 6.45
C HIS A 10 13.67 25.08 7.57
N LEU A 11 13.75 23.74 7.61
CA LEU A 11 13.17 22.97 8.71
C LEU A 11 13.89 23.23 10.03
N ARG A 12 15.22 23.43 10.01
CA ARG A 12 15.99 23.81 11.20
C ARG A 12 15.68 25.23 11.65
N ASP A 13 15.52 26.16 10.73
CA ASP A 13 15.08 27.53 11.04
C ASP A 13 13.68 27.53 11.68
N ALA A 14 12.82 26.59 11.30
CA ALA A 14 11.51 26.36 11.92
C ALA A 14 11.58 25.65 13.29
N GLY A 15 12.76 25.30 13.78
CA GLY A 15 12.99 24.74 15.11
C GLY A 15 13.15 23.21 15.17
N LEU A 16 13.13 22.49 14.05
CA LEU A 16 13.40 21.05 14.04
C LEU A 16 14.89 20.79 14.27
N THR A 17 15.20 19.95 15.25
CA THR A 17 16.57 19.54 15.51
C THR A 17 17.06 18.53 14.46
N ARG A 18 18.37 18.29 14.42
CA ARG A 18 18.94 17.21 13.59
C ARG A 18 18.37 15.84 13.95
N ASP A 19 18.12 15.60 15.24
CA ASP A 19 17.60 14.34 15.72
C ASP A 19 16.13 14.17 15.37
N ASP A 20 15.34 15.26 15.36
CA ASP A 20 13.95 15.22 14.88
C ASP A 20 13.90 14.89 13.39
N LEU A 21 14.75 15.53 12.58
CA LEU A 21 14.83 15.24 11.15
C LEU A 21 15.23 13.78 10.89
N ARG A 22 16.20 13.25 11.65
CA ARG A 22 16.60 11.84 11.53
C ARG A 22 15.45 10.90 11.93
N ARG A 23 14.79 11.17 13.05
CA ARG A 23 13.64 10.39 13.51
C ARG A 23 12.53 10.33 12.45
N ILE A 24 12.25 11.47 11.81
CA ILE A 24 11.26 11.55 10.73
C ILE A 24 11.72 10.75 9.51
N GLU A 25 12.97 10.89 9.09
CA GLU A 25 13.52 10.13 7.95
C GLU A 25 13.47 8.60 8.21
N ASP A 26 13.81 8.17 9.44
CA ASP A 26 13.76 6.76 9.84
C ASP A 26 12.32 6.24 9.90
N ALA A 27 11.38 7.03 10.43
CA ALA A 27 9.96 6.67 10.48
C ALA A 27 9.39 6.50 9.07
N VAL A 28 9.59 7.47 8.18
CA VAL A 28 9.11 7.38 6.79
C VAL A 28 9.72 6.18 6.05
N ALA A 29 11.00 5.86 6.32
CA ALA A 29 11.62 4.69 5.72
C ALA A 29 11.12 3.36 6.32
N ALA A 30 10.59 3.36 7.55
CA ALA A 30 9.90 2.22 8.13
C ALA A 30 8.50 2.06 7.52
N ASP A 31 7.72 3.14 7.43
CA ASP A 31 6.40 3.15 6.80
C ASP A 31 6.45 2.67 5.34
N ALA A 32 7.49 3.07 4.59
CA ALA A 32 7.69 2.61 3.22
C ALA A 32 7.96 1.10 3.13
N ARG A 33 8.68 0.53 4.12
CA ARG A 33 8.96 -0.91 4.19
C ARG A 33 7.69 -1.68 4.53
N GLU A 34 6.97 -1.24 5.55
CA GLU A 34 5.68 -1.81 5.92
C GLU A 34 4.68 -1.79 4.75
N THR A 35 4.64 -0.67 4.00
CA THR A 35 3.78 -0.57 2.80
C THR A 35 4.22 -1.56 1.72
N ALA A 36 5.53 -1.73 1.50
CA ALA A 36 6.04 -2.70 0.51
C ALA A 36 5.66 -4.14 0.92
N ASP A 37 5.90 -4.50 2.18
CA ASP A 37 5.60 -5.82 2.74
C ASP A 37 4.09 -6.13 2.67
N ALA A 38 3.24 -5.15 2.99
CA ALA A 38 1.78 -5.29 2.91
C ALA A 38 1.31 -5.49 1.47
N VAL A 39 1.88 -4.76 0.51
CA VAL A 39 1.55 -4.87 -0.91
C VAL A 39 2.05 -6.19 -1.49
N GLU A 40 3.24 -6.67 -1.12
CA GLU A 40 3.68 -8.02 -1.50
C GLU A 40 2.74 -9.08 -0.95
N SER A 41 2.42 -9.00 0.35
CA SER A 41 1.49 -9.92 1.01
C SER A 41 0.11 -9.95 0.34
N PHE A 42 -0.36 -8.81 -0.18
CA PHE A 42 -1.59 -8.75 -0.98
C PHE A 42 -1.50 -9.63 -2.24
N PHE A 43 -0.43 -9.50 -3.02
CA PHE A 43 -0.27 -10.25 -4.26
C PHE A 43 0.03 -11.72 -4.00
N ASP A 44 0.81 -12.05 -2.97
CA ASP A 44 1.10 -13.43 -2.56
C ASP A 44 -0.14 -14.17 -2.06
N ALA A 45 -1.10 -13.45 -1.47
CA ALA A 45 -2.36 -14.02 -1.00
C ALA A 45 -3.39 -14.26 -2.13
N HIS A 46 -3.15 -13.74 -3.34
CA HIS A 46 -4.14 -13.70 -4.42
C HIS A 46 -3.55 -14.15 -5.76
N ASP A 47 -3.86 -15.39 -6.14
CA ASP A 47 -3.52 -15.92 -7.47
C ASP A 47 -4.12 -15.08 -8.61
N VAL A 48 -5.27 -14.44 -8.38
CA VAL A 48 -5.96 -13.58 -9.36
C VAL A 48 -6.35 -12.26 -8.73
N VAL A 49 -6.03 -11.16 -9.43
CA VAL A 49 -6.41 -9.80 -9.05
C VAL A 49 -7.15 -9.09 -10.18
N TYR A 50 -7.96 -8.10 -9.80
CA TYR A 50 -8.68 -7.23 -10.73
C TYR A 50 -8.04 -5.86 -10.74
N SER A 51 -7.99 -5.20 -11.90
CA SER A 51 -7.51 -3.82 -11.99
C SER A 51 -8.50 -2.85 -12.61
N ASP A 52 -8.28 -1.55 -12.39
CA ASP A 52 -8.97 -0.45 -13.08
C ASP A 52 -8.24 0.00 -14.35
N MET A 53 -7.20 -0.75 -14.74
CA MET A 53 -6.41 -0.45 -15.93
C MET A 53 -7.28 -0.59 -17.18
N ASP A 54 -7.38 0.50 -17.94
CA ASP A 54 -8.01 0.48 -19.25
C ASP A 54 -7.06 -0.19 -20.26
N LEU A 55 -7.30 -1.46 -20.54
CA LEU A 55 -6.64 -2.18 -21.62
C LEU A 55 -7.50 -2.07 -22.87
N THR A 56 -6.95 -1.49 -23.93
CA THR A 56 -7.58 -1.34 -25.26
C THR A 56 -8.16 -2.65 -25.83
N HIS A 57 -7.77 -3.81 -25.29
CA HIS A 57 -8.24 -5.14 -25.68
C HIS A 57 -8.82 -5.98 -24.54
N ALA A 58 -9.12 -5.39 -23.38
CA ALA A 58 -9.81 -6.12 -22.30
C ALA A 58 -11.24 -6.48 -22.72
N LYS A 59 -11.65 -7.69 -22.33
CA LYS A 59 -13.02 -8.17 -22.53
C LYS A 59 -13.99 -7.67 -21.45
N HIS A 60 -13.46 -7.03 -20.41
CA HIS A 60 -14.21 -6.59 -19.24
C HIS A 60 -13.72 -5.21 -18.80
N ASP A 61 -14.64 -4.40 -18.26
CA ASP A 61 -14.37 -3.08 -17.70
C ASP A 61 -13.37 -3.11 -16.53
N ARG A 62 -13.14 -4.29 -15.96
CA ARG A 62 -12.15 -4.61 -14.92
C ARG A 62 -11.41 -5.87 -15.34
N PRO A 63 -10.23 -5.78 -15.97
CA PRO A 63 -9.47 -6.96 -16.38
C PRO A 63 -8.97 -7.77 -15.19
N GLU A 64 -8.90 -9.08 -15.39
CA GLU A 64 -8.33 -10.07 -14.46
C GLU A 64 -6.88 -10.36 -14.83
N HIS A 65 -6.03 -10.55 -13.82
CA HIS A 65 -4.62 -10.88 -14.01
C HIS A 65 -4.22 -12.00 -13.05
N ASP A 66 -3.70 -13.10 -13.61
CA ASP A 66 -3.06 -14.17 -12.86
C ASP A 66 -1.67 -13.72 -12.39
N VAL A 67 -1.49 -13.63 -11.08
CA VAL A 67 -0.26 -13.17 -10.42
C VAL A 67 0.77 -14.29 -10.43
N ASP A 68 2.00 -13.97 -10.84
CA ASP A 68 3.14 -14.88 -10.76
C ASP A 68 4.01 -14.55 -9.54
N TYR A 69 4.44 -13.28 -9.42
CA TYR A 69 5.11 -12.78 -8.22
C TYR A 69 5.09 -11.24 -8.15
N CYS A 70 5.24 -10.71 -6.93
CA CYS A 70 5.51 -9.30 -6.66
C CYS A 70 6.79 -9.20 -5.82
N ASP A 71 7.79 -8.44 -6.29
CA ASP A 71 9.06 -8.24 -5.60
C ASP A 71 9.35 -6.73 -5.51
N LEU A 72 9.19 -6.19 -4.32
CA LEU A 72 9.32 -4.79 -3.95
C LEU A 72 10.50 -4.61 -3.01
N PHE A 73 11.17 -3.48 -3.18
CA PHE A 73 12.22 -3.03 -2.29
C PHE A 73 12.10 -1.53 -2.05
N THR A 74 12.67 -1.09 -0.93
CA THR A 74 12.67 0.31 -0.56
C THR A 74 14.04 0.94 -0.78
N HIS A 75 14.02 2.18 -1.25
CA HIS A 75 15.19 3.04 -1.25
C HIS A 75 14.85 4.34 -0.52
N SER A 76 15.13 4.39 0.79
CA SER A 76 14.61 5.41 1.70
C SER A 76 13.07 5.35 1.74
N GLN A 77 12.39 6.42 1.31
CA GLN A 77 10.93 6.52 1.24
C GLN A 77 10.33 5.96 -0.07
N ASP A 78 11.16 5.69 -1.08
CA ASP A 78 10.68 5.24 -2.38
C ASP A 78 10.48 3.73 -2.37
N ILE A 79 9.32 3.27 -2.85
CA ILE A 79 9.02 1.85 -3.09
C ILE A 79 9.20 1.58 -4.58
N ARG A 80 10.03 0.60 -4.91
CA ARG A 80 10.38 0.20 -6.28
C ARG A 80 10.28 -1.31 -6.38
N GLY A 81 10.17 -1.85 -7.59
CA GLY A 81 10.14 -3.30 -7.73
C GLY A 81 9.66 -3.77 -9.08
N PHE A 82 9.21 -5.02 -9.12
CA PHE A 82 8.66 -5.63 -10.30
C PHE A 82 7.42 -6.46 -9.94
N LEU A 83 6.35 -6.25 -10.69
CA LEU A 83 5.15 -7.09 -10.62
C LEU A 83 5.07 -7.92 -11.89
N ARG A 84 4.99 -9.24 -11.73
CA ARG A 84 4.85 -10.20 -12.81
C ARG A 84 3.50 -10.89 -12.74
N PHE A 85 2.82 -10.88 -13.87
CA PHE A 85 1.67 -11.72 -14.16
C PHE A 85 2.07 -12.84 -15.13
N GLU A 86 1.20 -13.82 -15.33
CA GLU A 86 1.47 -14.93 -16.25
C GLU A 86 1.93 -14.43 -17.63
N THR A 87 1.19 -13.47 -18.20
CA THR A 87 1.39 -13.04 -19.59
C THR A 87 2.28 -11.81 -19.75
N TRP A 88 2.41 -10.95 -18.73
CA TRP A 88 3.16 -9.69 -18.82
C TRP A 88 3.74 -9.27 -17.45
N GLY A 89 4.56 -8.24 -17.43
CA GLY A 89 5.08 -7.68 -16.19
C GLY A 89 5.40 -6.20 -16.34
N ALA A 90 5.46 -5.51 -15.20
CA ALA A 90 5.75 -4.08 -15.16
C ALA A 90 6.66 -3.73 -14.00
N TYR A 91 7.48 -2.71 -14.26
CA TYR A 91 8.28 -2.07 -13.22
C TYR A 91 7.38 -1.23 -12.31
N VAL A 92 7.56 -1.37 -11.01
CA VAL A 92 6.85 -0.60 -9.99
C VAL A 92 7.70 0.59 -9.57
N GLU A 93 7.12 1.78 -9.63
CA GLU A 93 7.75 3.05 -9.27
C GLU A 93 7.22 3.65 -7.96
N GLY A 94 6.17 3.06 -7.41
CA GLY A 94 5.58 3.42 -6.14
C GLY A 94 4.40 2.51 -5.82
N ALA A 95 4.14 2.29 -4.53
CA ALA A 95 3.05 1.46 -4.05
C ALA A 95 2.33 2.15 -2.89
N ARG A 96 1.03 1.91 -2.77
CA ARG A 96 0.18 2.43 -1.68
C ARG A 96 -0.90 1.41 -1.33
N VAL A 97 -1.20 1.30 -0.04
CA VAL A 97 -2.43 0.67 0.42
C VAL A 97 -3.52 1.75 0.47
N LEU A 98 -4.65 1.53 -0.22
CA LEU A 98 -5.78 2.47 -0.25
C LEU A 98 -6.90 2.07 0.71
N ARG A 99 -7.04 0.77 1.00
CA ARG A 99 -8.05 0.25 1.94
C ARG A 99 -7.57 -1.07 2.55
N SER A 100 -7.73 -1.23 3.86
CA SER A 100 -7.57 -2.50 4.57
C SER A 100 -8.91 -3.24 4.71
N ALA A 101 -8.86 -4.52 5.07
CA ALA A 101 -10.07 -5.31 5.34
C ALA A 101 -10.94 -4.67 6.44
N GLU A 102 -10.31 -4.14 7.49
CA GLU A 102 -11.02 -3.42 8.55
C GLU A 102 -11.73 -2.16 8.05
N ASP A 103 -11.09 -1.37 7.18
CA ASP A 103 -11.72 -0.18 6.60
C ASP A 103 -12.92 -0.54 5.74
N ALA A 104 -12.85 -1.66 5.01
CA ALA A 104 -13.99 -2.18 4.26
C ALA A 104 -15.14 -2.64 5.17
N ASP A 105 -14.83 -3.26 6.31
CA ASP A 105 -15.83 -3.69 7.29
C ASP A 105 -16.48 -2.52 8.04
N ARG A 106 -15.71 -1.46 8.34
CA ARG A 106 -16.25 -0.19 8.86
C ARG A 106 -17.18 0.46 7.83
N ALA A 107 -16.77 0.55 6.56
CA ALA A 107 -17.55 1.16 5.49
C ALA A 107 -18.86 0.40 5.19
N SER A 108 -18.85 -0.93 5.30
CA SER A 108 -20.03 -1.78 5.08
C SER A 108 -20.99 -1.84 6.28
N GLY A 109 -20.67 -1.16 7.39
CA GLY A 109 -21.49 -1.14 8.60
C GLY A 109 -21.44 -2.44 9.42
N ARG A 110 -20.67 -3.44 8.99
CA ARG A 110 -20.45 -4.72 9.71
C ARG A 110 -19.70 -4.55 11.03
N ALA A 111 -18.95 -3.46 11.19
CA ALA A 111 -18.29 -3.11 12.45
C ALA A 111 -19.26 -2.64 13.57
N SER A 112 -20.56 -2.48 13.29
CA SER A 112 -21.50 -1.93 14.28
C SER A 112 -21.94 -2.93 15.35
N ASP A 113 -21.77 -4.24 15.11
CA ASP A 113 -22.12 -5.30 16.10
C ASP A 113 -21.02 -5.52 17.16
N THR A 114 -19.83 -4.94 16.99
CA THR A 114 -18.67 -5.15 17.88
C THR A 114 -18.65 -4.23 19.11
N ARG A 115 -19.65 -3.35 19.30
CA ARG A 115 -19.71 -2.50 20.51
C ARG A 115 -19.90 -3.31 21.80
N ALA A 116 -20.43 -4.53 21.71
CA ALA A 116 -20.50 -5.47 22.82
C ALA A 116 -19.13 -6.09 23.17
N ALA A 117 -18.26 -6.32 22.18
CA ALA A 117 -16.92 -6.90 22.40
C ALA A 117 -15.90 -5.86 22.91
N ARG A 118 -16.08 -4.57 22.59
CA ARG A 118 -15.15 -3.51 23.04
C ARG A 118 -15.10 -3.31 24.56
N ARG A 119 -16.10 -3.79 25.32
CA ARG A 119 -16.07 -3.76 26.79
C ARG A 119 -15.21 -4.85 27.42
N GLU A 120 -14.73 -5.83 26.64
CA GLU A 120 -13.90 -6.94 27.15
C GLU A 120 -12.40 -6.75 26.85
N ALA A 121 -12.02 -5.65 26.19
CA ALA A 121 -10.66 -5.37 25.73
C ALA A 121 -9.97 -4.19 26.44
N GLU A 122 -10.40 -3.81 27.65
CA GLU A 122 -9.77 -2.71 28.40
C GLU A 122 -8.49 -3.12 29.18
N ASP A 123 -8.07 -4.38 29.12
CA ASP A 123 -6.80 -4.85 29.69
C ASP A 123 -6.05 -5.75 28.69
N GLY A 124 -5.38 -5.16 27.70
CA GLY A 124 -4.48 -5.92 26.83
C GLY A 124 -4.10 -5.19 25.54
N ASN A 125 -3.06 -4.37 25.62
CA ASN A 125 -2.16 -4.01 24.51
C ASN A 125 -2.85 -3.52 23.21
N ASP A 126 -2.99 -2.19 23.06
CA ASP A 126 -3.21 -1.49 21.78
C ASP A 126 -1.99 -1.64 20.84
N ALA A 127 -1.56 -2.87 20.56
CA ALA A 127 -0.66 -3.15 19.46
C ALA A 127 -1.48 -3.37 18.20
N ASP A 128 -1.50 -2.32 17.40
CA ASP A 128 -1.64 -2.33 15.96
C ASP A 128 -3.00 -2.67 15.37
N ALA A 129 -3.89 -1.67 15.38
CA ALA A 129 -5.10 -1.64 14.56
C ALA A 129 -4.80 -1.47 13.04
N THR A 130 -3.60 -1.85 12.57
CA THR A 130 -3.10 -1.65 11.20
C THR A 130 -2.78 -2.97 10.48
N ASP A 131 -2.72 -4.11 11.19
CA ASP A 131 -2.33 -5.43 10.62
C ASP A 131 -3.45 -6.12 9.81
N ALA A 132 -4.54 -5.41 9.55
CA ALA A 132 -5.60 -5.94 8.70
C ALA A 132 -5.12 -5.99 7.24
N PRO A 133 -5.23 -7.15 6.55
CA PRO A 133 -4.67 -7.29 5.23
C PRO A 133 -5.28 -6.27 4.26
N PRO A 134 -4.47 -5.70 3.36
CA PRO A 134 -4.96 -4.77 2.34
C PRO A 134 -5.98 -5.45 1.43
N VAL A 135 -7.01 -4.72 1.04
CA VAL A 135 -8.04 -5.19 0.08
C VAL A 135 -8.03 -4.38 -1.23
N LEU A 136 -7.40 -3.22 -1.22
CA LEU A 136 -7.21 -2.35 -2.38
C LEU A 136 -5.84 -1.68 -2.29
N VAL A 137 -5.01 -1.91 -3.30
CA VAL A 137 -3.68 -1.32 -3.44
C VAL A 137 -3.59 -0.50 -4.72
N GLU A 138 -2.70 0.49 -4.76
CA GLU A 138 -2.40 1.29 -5.95
C GLU A 138 -0.91 1.21 -6.26
N LEU A 139 -0.57 0.87 -7.49
CA LEU A 139 0.81 0.86 -7.99
C LEU A 139 0.99 1.93 -9.05
N SER A 140 2.10 2.66 -8.97
CA SER A 140 2.60 3.44 -10.10
C SER A 140 3.42 2.50 -10.98
N LEU A 141 2.90 2.19 -12.16
CA LEU A 141 3.55 1.28 -13.10
C LEU A 141 4.35 2.10 -14.11
N GLY A 142 5.64 1.76 -14.25
CA GLY A 142 6.62 2.47 -15.06
C GLY A 142 6.36 2.36 -16.57
N ALA A 143 7.43 2.33 -17.37
CA ALA A 143 7.37 2.59 -18.81
C ALA A 143 6.43 1.70 -19.66
N THR A 144 5.99 0.56 -19.14
CA THR A 144 5.05 -0.32 -19.84
C THR A 144 3.62 0.21 -19.81
N VAL A 145 3.22 0.88 -18.72
CA VAL A 145 1.83 1.33 -18.50
C VAL A 145 1.75 2.85 -18.37
N HIS A 146 2.75 3.49 -17.76
CA HIS A 146 2.79 4.94 -17.52
C HIS A 146 1.56 5.48 -16.77
N ASP A 147 1.03 4.70 -15.82
CA ASP A 147 -0.17 5.07 -15.08
C ASP A 147 -0.15 4.56 -13.63
N ARG A 148 -1.09 5.08 -12.82
CA ARG A 148 -1.43 4.55 -11.50
C ARG A 148 -2.57 3.58 -11.65
N VAL A 149 -2.33 2.33 -11.30
CA VAL A 149 -3.28 1.25 -11.43
C VAL A 149 -3.66 0.73 -10.06
N ARG A 150 -4.95 0.62 -9.80
CA ARG A 150 -5.49 0.00 -8.59
C ARG A 150 -5.70 -1.48 -8.82
N PHE A 151 -5.41 -2.27 -7.79
CA PHE A 151 -5.63 -3.71 -7.76
C PHE A 151 -6.47 -4.10 -6.55
N ALA A 152 -7.42 -5.00 -6.76
CA ALA A 152 -8.26 -5.54 -5.71
C ALA A 152 -8.44 -7.06 -5.87
N ALA A 153 -8.68 -7.73 -4.74
CA ALA A 153 -8.95 -9.17 -4.70
C ALA A 153 -10.30 -9.56 -5.33
N SER A 154 -11.20 -8.59 -5.51
CA SER A 154 -12.51 -8.80 -6.12
C SER A 154 -12.93 -7.61 -6.97
N ARG A 155 -13.78 -7.88 -7.97
CA ARG A 155 -14.40 -6.81 -8.78
C ARG A 155 -15.19 -5.84 -7.95
N GLU A 156 -15.76 -6.20 -6.80
CA GLU A 156 -16.60 -5.29 -6.00
C GLU A 156 -15.79 -4.33 -5.14
N ALA A 157 -14.55 -4.69 -4.80
CA ALA A 157 -13.68 -3.89 -3.93
C ALA A 157 -13.02 -2.70 -4.65
N LEU A 158 -12.98 -2.75 -5.98
CA LEU A 158 -12.33 -1.79 -6.89
C LEU A 158 -13.22 -0.58 -7.21
#